data_AF-A0A520PC66-F1
#
_entry.id   AF-A0A520PC66-F1
#
_cell.length_a   1.000
_cell.length_b   1.000
_cell.length_c   1.000
_cell.angle_alpha   90.00
_cell.angle_beta   90.00
_cell.angle_gamma   90.00
#
_symmetry.space_group_name_H-M   'P 1'
#
loop_
_entity.id
_entity.type
_entity.pdbx_description
1 polymer ?
#
loop_
_entity_poly.entity_id
_entity_poly.type
_entity_poly.pdbx_seq_one_letter_code
_entity_poly.pdbx_strand_id
1 'polypeptide(L)'
;MSNTWVGKSSVTFIFWVPTQEGVEAVRLFFEGHANFMGIKSHQHGPLKLIHYYISEGPEWVRDEEFWEGKWPEKTGRTVFTLNEI
;
A
#
# COMPACT_ATOMS: atom_id res chain seq x y z
N MET A 1 -20.12 -5.29 24.98
CA MET A 1 -19.64 -6.37 24.09
C MET A 1 -18.14 -6.23 23.97
N SER A 2 -17.36 -7.25 24.34
CA SER A 2 -15.89 -7.19 24.29
C SER A 2 -15.42 -7.12 22.84
N ASN A 3 -14.65 -6.10 22.51
CA ASN A 3 -14.23 -5.79 21.15
C ASN A 3 -13.03 -6.68 20.76
N THR A 4 -13.25 -7.99 20.63
CA THR A 4 -12.21 -9.03 20.50
C THR A 4 -11.22 -8.80 19.35
N TRP A 5 -11.63 -8.01 18.35
CA TRP A 5 -10.85 -7.68 17.15
C TRP A 5 -10.16 -6.31 17.19
N VAL A 6 -10.42 -5.50 18.22
CA VAL A 6 -9.75 -4.19 18.36
C VAL A 6 -8.26 -4.41 18.58
N GLY A 7 -7.44 -3.85 17.69
CA GLY A 7 -6.00 -4.03 17.71
C GLY A 7 -5.49 -5.32 17.05
N LYS A 8 -6.35 -6.04 16.33
CA LYS A 8 -6.03 -7.30 15.64
C LYS A 8 -6.47 -7.30 14.18
N SER A 9 -6.37 -6.15 13.53
CA SER A 9 -6.72 -5.97 12.12
C SER A 9 -5.47 -5.72 11.29
N SER A 10 -5.35 -6.41 10.18
CA SER A 10 -4.41 -6.05 9.10
C SER A 10 -5.25 -5.55 7.93
N VAL A 11 -4.80 -4.48 7.27
CA VAL A 11 -5.44 -3.94 6.08
C VAL A 11 -4.43 -3.87 4.96
N THR A 12 -4.82 -4.35 3.77
CA THR A 12 -4.03 -4.22 2.55
C THR A 12 -4.88 -3.53 1.49
N PHE A 13 -4.38 -2.44 0.94
CA PHE A 13 -4.97 -1.77 -0.20
C PHE A 13 -4.09 -1.97 -1.42
N ILE A 14 -4.71 -2.28 -2.56
CA ILE A 14 -4.03 -2.36 -3.85
C ILE A 14 -4.71 -1.39 -4.81
N PHE A 15 -3.93 -0.51 -5.41
CA PHE A 15 -4.40 0.49 -6.37
C PHE A 15 -3.75 0.23 -7.72
N TRP A 16 -4.55 0.02 -8.76
CA TRP A 16 -4.10 -0.02 -10.16
C TRP A 16 -4.41 1.33 -10.80
N VAL A 17 -3.36 2.09 -11.09
CA VAL A 17 -3.49 3.49 -11.49
C VAL A 17 -3.07 3.63 -12.95
N PRO A 18 -4.00 3.99 -13.86
CA PRO A 18 -3.72 3.99 -15.30
C PRO A 18 -3.12 5.29 -15.84
N THR A 19 -3.10 6.37 -15.06
CA THR A 19 -2.62 7.69 -15.52
C THR A 19 -1.60 8.30 -14.56
N GLN A 20 -0.71 9.15 -15.08
CA GLN A 20 0.30 9.80 -14.27
C GLN A 20 -0.32 10.76 -13.25
N GLU A 21 -1.38 11.47 -13.62
CA GLU A 21 -2.11 12.35 -12.70
C GLU A 21 -2.71 11.57 -11.53
N GLY A 22 -3.20 10.34 -11.80
CA GLY A 22 -3.67 9.44 -10.77
C GLY A 22 -2.54 8.97 -9.85
N VAL A 23 -1.34 8.72 -10.40
CA VAL A 23 -0.16 8.31 -9.62
C VAL A 23 0.21 9.39 -8.61
N GLU A 24 0.27 10.65 -9.04
CA GLU A 24 0.57 11.76 -8.13
C GLU A 24 -0.54 11.94 -7.08
N ALA A 25 -1.81 11.81 -7.47
CA ALA A 25 -2.93 11.87 -6.54
C ALA A 25 -2.87 10.78 -5.47
N VAL A 26 -2.47 9.55 -5.84
CA VAL A 26 -2.33 8.43 -4.90
C VAL A 26 -1.13 8.64 -3.95
N ARG A 27 -0.02 9.21 -4.42
CA ARG A 27 1.10 9.60 -3.54
C ARG A 27 0.68 10.64 -2.51
N LEU A 28 -0.01 11.70 -2.93
CA LEU A 28 -0.56 12.72 -2.03
C LEU A 28 -1.55 12.12 -1.02
N PHE A 29 -2.41 11.20 -1.48
CA PHE A 29 -3.32 10.47 -0.60
C PHE A 29 -2.54 9.71 0.48
N PHE A 30 -1.49 8.97 0.12
CA PHE A 30 -0.70 8.20 1.06
C PHE A 30 0.05 9.06 2.08
N GLU A 31 0.59 10.21 1.68
CA GLU A 31 1.20 11.16 2.64
C GLU A 31 0.17 11.62 3.68
N GLY A 32 -1.02 12.04 3.24
CA GLY A 32 -2.10 12.45 4.13
C GLY A 32 -2.59 11.31 5.02
N HIS A 33 -2.72 10.11 4.46
CA HIS A 33 -3.18 8.93 5.16
C HIS A 33 -2.18 8.44 6.20
N ALA A 34 -0.88 8.43 5.90
CA ALA A 34 0.17 8.10 6.86
C ALA A 34 0.15 9.04 8.06
N ASN A 35 0.00 10.35 7.82
CA ASN A 35 -0.14 11.34 8.90
C ASN A 35 -1.39 11.09 9.74
N PHE A 36 -2.55 10.86 9.09
CA PHE A 36 -3.79 10.53 9.79
C PHE A 36 -3.64 9.27 10.67
N MET A 37 -3.03 8.22 10.14
CA MET A 37 -2.80 6.98 10.85
C MET A 37 -1.82 7.17 12.02
N GLY A 38 -0.79 8.00 11.87
CA GLY A 38 0.12 8.38 12.96
C GLY A 38 -0.57 9.15 14.09
N ILE A 39 -1.57 10.00 13.78
CA ILE A 39 -2.34 10.76 14.79
C ILE A 39 -3.37 9.86 15.49
N LYS A 40 -4.09 9.04 14.73
CA LYS A 40 -5.19 8.20 15.24
C LYS A 40 -4.68 7.00 16.04
N SER A 41 -3.54 6.44 15.66
CA SER A 41 -3.04 5.21 16.26
C SER A 41 -2.32 5.51 17.56
N HIS A 42 -2.49 4.63 18.55
CA HIS A 42 -1.86 4.83 19.85
C HIS A 42 -0.34 4.61 19.75
N GLN A 43 0.47 5.33 20.52
CA GLN A 43 1.92 5.07 20.54
C GLN A 43 2.27 3.70 21.15
N HIS A 44 1.44 3.23 22.09
CA HIS A 44 1.57 1.97 22.81
C HIS A 44 0.21 1.30 23.03
N GLY A 45 0.24 -0.01 23.30
CA GLY A 45 -0.95 -0.80 23.60
C GLY A 45 -1.62 -1.40 22.37
N PRO A 46 -2.81 -2.02 22.53
CA PRO A 46 -3.45 -2.82 21.49
C PRO A 46 -3.79 -2.05 20.20
N LEU A 47 -3.97 -0.72 20.29
CA LEU A 47 -4.34 0.14 19.17
C LEU A 47 -3.14 0.80 18.46
N LYS A 48 -1.94 0.30 18.71
CA LYS A 48 -0.73 0.81 18.07
C LYS A 48 -0.66 0.36 16.61
N LEU A 49 -0.32 1.29 15.73
CA LEU A 49 0.12 1.00 14.37
C LEU A 49 1.54 0.43 14.43
N ILE A 50 1.66 -0.86 14.12
CA ILE A 50 2.89 -1.63 14.12
C ILE A 50 3.60 -1.45 12.79
N HIS A 51 2.87 -1.53 11.68
CA HIS A 51 3.42 -1.38 10.34
C HIS A 51 2.57 -0.45 9.48
N TYR A 52 3.25 0.43 8.77
CA TYR A 52 2.70 1.22 7.68
C TYR A 52 3.77 1.25 6.60
N TYR A 53 3.58 0.50 5.52
CA TYR A 53 4.50 0.51 4.40
C TYR A 53 3.75 0.53 3.08
N ILE A 54 4.34 1.23 2.12
CA ILE A 54 3.83 1.36 0.77
C ILE A 54 4.90 0.85 -0.18
N SER A 55 4.48 0.04 -1.13
CA SER A 55 5.28 -0.29 -2.30
C SER A 55 4.64 0.32 -3.53
N GLU A 56 5.47 0.85 -4.43
CA GLU A 56 5.09 1.42 -5.71
C GLU A 56 5.89 0.70 -6.80
N GLY A 57 5.23 0.27 -7.86
CA GLY A 57 5.91 -0.34 -9.01
C GLY A 57 5.01 -0.41 -10.24
N PRO A 58 5.58 -0.66 -11.42
CA PRO A 58 4.79 -0.86 -12.62
C PRO A 58 4.02 -2.19 -12.56
N GLU A 59 2.87 -2.24 -13.24
CA GLU A 59 2.22 -3.51 -13.58
C GLU A 59 2.90 -4.12 -14.82
N TRP A 60 3.17 -5.43 -14.76
CA TRP A 60 3.80 -6.20 -15.82
C TRP A 60 2.77 -7.08 -16.52
N VAL A 61 2.93 -7.29 -17.84
CA VAL A 61 2.02 -8.14 -18.63
C VAL A 61 2.17 -9.61 -18.23
N ARG A 62 3.40 -10.06 -17.97
CA ARG A 62 3.81 -11.39 -17.52
C ARG A 62 5.06 -11.28 -16.64
N ASP A 63 5.36 -12.28 -15.83
CA ASP A 63 6.50 -12.30 -14.91
C ASP A 63 7.61 -13.30 -15.28
N GLU A 64 7.37 -14.16 -16.28
CA GLU A 64 8.27 -15.23 -16.69
C GLU A 64 9.67 -14.72 -17.09
N GLU A 65 9.74 -13.56 -17.73
CA GLU A 65 10.98 -12.94 -18.21
C GLU A 65 11.94 -12.57 -17.07
N PHE A 66 11.45 -12.39 -15.83
CA PHE A 66 12.30 -12.17 -14.67
C PHE A 66 13.25 -13.33 -14.41
N TRP A 67 12.80 -14.57 -14.64
CA TRP A 67 13.60 -15.79 -14.44
C TRP A 67 14.73 -15.90 -15.46
N GLU A 68 14.65 -15.15 -16.56
CA GLU A 68 15.70 -15.02 -17.57
C GLU A 68 16.62 -13.80 -17.33
N GLY A 69 16.42 -13.06 -16.23
CA GLY A 69 17.16 -11.82 -15.93
C GLY A 69 16.76 -10.64 -16.82
N LYS A 70 15.59 -10.69 -17.45
CA LYS A 70 15.04 -9.61 -18.29
C LYS A 70 13.96 -8.84 -17.55
N TRP A 71 13.66 -7.64 -18.04
CA TRP A 71 12.52 -6.85 -17.58
C TRP A 71 11.32 -7.12 -18.50
N PRO A 72 10.18 -7.61 -17.98
CA PRO A 72 9.00 -7.85 -18.80
C PRO A 72 8.41 -6.57 -19.38
N GLU A 73 7.50 -6.74 -20.34
CA GLU A 73 6.69 -5.63 -20.83
C GLU A 73 5.78 -5.06 -19.73
N LYS A 74 5.70 -3.72 -19.66
CA LYS A 74 4.82 -3.00 -18.74
C LYS A 74 3.45 -2.77 -19.37
N THR A 75 2.38 -2.82 -18.58
CA THR A 75 1.02 -2.49 -19.07
C THR A 75 0.78 -0.98 -19.21
N GLY A 76 1.68 -0.15 -18.64
CA GLY A 76 1.53 1.29 -18.52
C GLY A 76 0.84 1.75 -17.23
N ARG A 77 0.31 0.83 -16.42
CA ARG A 77 -0.26 1.16 -15.10
C ARG A 77 0.81 1.13 -14.02
N THR A 78 0.62 1.94 -12.99
CA THR A 78 1.38 1.86 -11.74
C THR A 78 0.52 1.20 -10.68
N VAL A 79 1.12 0.26 -9.95
CA VAL A 79 0.50 -0.45 -8.83
C VAL A 79 1.08 0.07 -7.54
N PHE A 80 0.19 0.42 -6.61
CA PHE A 80 0.55 0.69 -5.24
C PHE A 80 -0.02 -0.38 -4.32
N THR A 81 0.79 -0.87 -3.39
CA THR A 81 0.32 -1.73 -2.30
C THR A 81 0.65 -1.10 -0.96
N LEU A 82 -0.39 -0.75 -0.21
CA LEU A 82 -0.30 -0.26 1.17
C LEU A 82 -0.65 -1.40 2.12
N ASN A 83 0.16 -1.58 3.16
CA ASN A 83 -0.13 -2.50 4.26
C ASN A 83 -0.10 -1.77 5.59
N GLU A 84 -1.11 -2.05 6.40
CA GLU A 84 -1.33 -1.48 7.73
C GLU A 84 -1.57 -2.61 8.72
N ILE A 85 -0.83 -2.61 9.82
CA ILE A 85 -0.94 -3.59 10.91
C ILE A 85 -0.92 -2.83 12.22
#